data_AF-A0A955BF38-F1
#
_entry.id   AF-A0A955BF38-F1
#
_cell.length_a   1.000
_cell.length_b   1.000
_cell.length_c   1.000
_cell.angle_alpha   90.00
_cell.angle_beta   90.00
_cell.angle_gamma   90.00
#
_symmetry.space_group_name_H-M   'P 1'
#
loop_
_entity.id
_entity.type
_entity.pdbx_description
1 polymer ?
#
loop_
_entity_poly.entity_id
_entity_poly.type
_entity_poly.pdbx_seq_one_letter_code
_entity_poly.pdbx_strand_id
1 'polypeptide(L)'
;LTLDGQTASDQDDSRLTRLAQKVTERNPHCGRFYQAAGESCELMRRFRQAAEFYATAFERSPELIDIRGQLGLTLMRMGDESRAAELLDESFEADPFNVRVKNMLEVLDVLQGYAVLETEHFVLKFDRGMDQLLAEEMADFLEDEVYPAAVRQMGFAPPEKTLIEIFNRAKNTDGHGWFSARMVGLPFIGTVGACAGKIVAITSPAAMPERFNWARVMRHEFIHVINLQQTDFNIPHWFTEGLAVSHEDLPRPTEWNAILIRRARAEQLFTLDNINLGFIRPGNTDDWTLAYCQAELYVEFMREQFGEDGPARLLRAYAEHFETPRVIEQAFDVSLPEFERGYRAFVDRLVSEISDSDAAPNRDAK
;
A
#
# COMPACT_ATOMS: atom_id res chain seq x y z
N LEU A 1 -2.01 -21.51 -4.67
CA LEU A 1 -1.23 -20.70 -3.69
C LEU A 1 0.14 -20.40 -4.28
N THR A 2 0.29 -19.29 -5.02
CA THR A 2 1.57 -18.83 -5.58
C THR A 2 2.31 -17.97 -4.56
N LEU A 3 3.13 -18.59 -3.72
CA LEU A 3 4.01 -17.86 -2.79
C LEU A 3 5.49 -17.95 -3.17
N ASP A 4 5.87 -18.90 -4.04
CA ASP A 4 7.27 -19.31 -4.27
C ASP A 4 7.86 -18.88 -5.63
N GLY A 5 7.36 -17.83 -6.32
CA GLY A 5 7.97 -17.42 -7.60
C GLY A 5 7.83 -18.45 -8.74
N GLN A 6 6.88 -19.37 -8.60
CA GLN A 6 6.67 -20.50 -9.50
C GLN A 6 5.52 -20.22 -10.46
N THR A 7 5.69 -20.61 -11.72
CA THR A 7 4.66 -20.49 -12.78
C THR A 7 3.43 -21.32 -12.43
N ALA A 8 2.29 -21.04 -13.08
CA ALA A 8 1.04 -21.77 -12.86
C ALA A 8 1.14 -23.30 -13.03
N SER A 9 2.14 -23.80 -13.76
CA SER A 9 2.41 -25.24 -13.93
C SER A 9 3.10 -25.91 -12.74
N ASP A 10 3.73 -25.15 -11.84
CA ASP A 10 4.52 -25.65 -10.70
C ASP A 10 3.75 -25.57 -9.36
N GLN A 11 2.52 -25.06 -9.37
CA GLN A 11 1.72 -24.78 -8.16
C GLN A 11 1.43 -26.01 -7.29
N ASP A 12 1.29 -27.18 -7.91
CA ASP A 12 1.04 -28.45 -7.22
C ASP A 12 2.28 -29.01 -6.52
N ASP A 13 3.49 -28.49 -6.80
CA ASP A 13 4.76 -28.96 -6.22
C ASP A 13 5.59 -27.86 -5.55
N SER A 14 4.94 -26.77 -5.11
CA SER A 14 5.62 -25.73 -4.33
C SER A 14 6.12 -26.27 -2.97
N ARG A 15 7.12 -25.62 -2.38
CA ARG A 15 7.62 -26.02 -1.04
C ARG A 15 6.50 -25.89 -0.02
N LEU A 16 5.68 -24.85 -0.13
CA LEU A 16 4.54 -24.64 0.76
C LEU A 16 3.47 -25.72 0.60
N THR A 17 3.09 -26.08 -0.64
CA THR A 17 2.10 -27.14 -0.92
C THR A 17 2.54 -28.47 -0.30
N ARG A 18 3.80 -28.86 -0.51
CA ARG A 18 4.37 -30.08 0.10
C ARG A 18 4.40 -30.03 1.63
N LEU A 19 4.67 -28.86 2.21
CA LEU A 19 4.66 -28.70 3.66
C LEU A 19 3.23 -28.79 4.22
N ALA A 20 2.27 -28.13 3.59
CA ALA A 20 0.85 -28.19 3.95
C ALA A 20 0.31 -29.62 3.89
N GLN A 21 0.67 -30.38 2.85
CA GLN A 21 0.31 -31.80 2.74
C GLN A 21 0.88 -32.61 3.92
N LYS A 22 2.19 -32.51 4.18
CA LYS A 22 2.85 -33.24 5.28
C LYS A 22 2.25 -32.92 6.66
N VAL A 23 1.91 -31.65 6.90
CA VAL A 23 1.30 -31.21 8.16
C VAL A 23 -0.12 -31.76 8.27
N THR A 24 -0.90 -31.70 7.20
CA THR A 24 -2.29 -32.20 7.15
C THR A 24 -2.36 -33.72 7.33
N GLU A 25 -1.46 -34.48 6.68
CA GLU A 25 -1.34 -35.93 6.84
C GLU A 25 -1.03 -36.33 8.28
N ARG A 26 -0.23 -35.52 8.99
CA ARG A 26 0.12 -35.75 10.39
C ARG A 26 -0.99 -35.34 11.35
N ASN A 27 -1.71 -34.26 11.05
CA ASN A 27 -2.82 -33.75 11.85
C ASN A 27 -3.86 -33.05 10.96
N PRO A 28 -5.06 -33.63 10.77
CA PRO A 28 -6.12 -32.99 9.99
C PRO A 28 -6.69 -31.73 10.66
N HIS A 29 -6.45 -31.53 11.97
CA HIS A 29 -6.80 -30.33 12.74
C HIS A 29 -5.60 -29.39 12.91
N CYS A 30 -4.94 -29.07 11.81
CA CYS A 30 -3.74 -28.24 11.80
C CYS A 30 -4.03 -26.74 11.59
N GLY A 31 -5.11 -26.20 12.19
CA GLY A 31 -5.49 -24.80 11.98
C GLY A 31 -4.38 -23.80 12.29
N ARG A 32 -3.57 -24.03 13.34
CA ARG A 32 -2.42 -23.17 13.67
C ARG A 32 -1.36 -23.04 12.58
N PHE A 33 -1.19 -24.07 11.75
CA PHE A 33 -0.27 -23.99 10.61
C PHE A 33 -0.78 -22.99 9.58
N TYR A 34 -2.06 -23.10 9.24
CA TYR A 34 -2.71 -22.20 8.29
C TYR A 34 -2.87 -20.79 8.86
N GLN A 35 -3.12 -20.65 10.16
CA GLN A 35 -3.09 -19.35 10.85
C GLN A 35 -1.73 -18.65 10.67
N ALA A 36 -0.63 -19.34 10.98
CA ALA A 36 0.71 -18.76 10.82
C ALA A 36 1.06 -18.42 9.35
N ALA A 37 0.54 -19.20 8.40
CA ALA A 37 0.66 -18.89 6.98
C ALA A 37 -0.13 -17.62 6.61
N GLY A 38 -1.35 -17.47 7.14
CA GLY A 38 -2.17 -16.26 7.00
C GLY A 38 -1.47 -15.02 7.56
N GLU A 39 -0.94 -15.12 8.79
CA GLU A 39 -0.20 -14.03 9.44
C GLU A 39 1.03 -13.61 8.64
N SER A 40 1.75 -14.58 8.07
CA SER A 40 2.89 -14.32 7.20
C SER A 40 2.47 -13.59 5.92
N CYS A 41 1.36 -14.00 5.30
CA CYS A 41 0.80 -13.32 4.13
C CYS A 41 0.34 -11.89 4.46
N GLU A 42 -0.27 -11.65 5.62
CA GLU A 42 -0.64 -10.29 6.05
C GLU A 42 0.58 -9.38 6.22
N LEU A 43 1.67 -9.88 6.80
CA LEU A 43 2.93 -9.13 6.91
C LEU A 43 3.49 -8.74 5.54
N MET A 44 3.24 -9.56 4.53
CA MET A 44 3.59 -9.32 3.13
C MET A 44 2.49 -8.58 2.35
N ARG A 45 1.42 -8.12 3.01
CA ARG A 45 0.24 -7.46 2.41
C ARG A 45 -0.50 -8.28 1.35
N ARG A 46 -0.30 -9.60 1.34
CA ARG A 46 -0.98 -10.57 0.48
C ARG A 46 -2.33 -10.96 1.07
N PHE A 47 -3.26 -10.00 1.12
CA PHE A 47 -4.51 -10.13 1.88
C PHE A 47 -5.43 -11.25 1.36
N ARG A 48 -5.48 -11.47 0.05
CA ARG A 48 -6.27 -12.56 -0.54
C ARG A 48 -5.78 -13.92 -0.07
N GLN A 49 -4.48 -14.17 -0.18
CA GLN A 49 -3.86 -15.42 0.27
C GLN A 49 -3.99 -15.56 1.80
N ALA A 50 -3.89 -14.46 2.55
CA ALA A 50 -4.13 -14.47 4.00
C ALA A 50 -5.56 -14.91 4.34
N ALA A 51 -6.57 -14.35 3.66
CA ALA A 51 -7.97 -14.72 3.87
C ALA A 51 -8.24 -16.20 3.53
N GLU A 52 -7.66 -16.73 2.44
CA GLU A 52 -7.74 -18.15 2.07
C GLU A 52 -7.14 -19.05 3.16
N PHE A 53 -6.00 -18.66 3.72
CA PHE A 53 -5.37 -19.39 4.82
C PHE A 53 -6.16 -19.31 6.12
N TYR A 54 -6.69 -18.14 6.48
CA TYR A 54 -7.53 -18.02 7.67
C TYR A 54 -8.84 -18.80 7.54
N ALA A 55 -9.47 -18.80 6.36
CA ALA A 55 -10.64 -19.64 6.10
C ALA A 55 -10.30 -21.13 6.28
N THR A 56 -9.17 -21.59 5.72
CA THR A 56 -8.70 -22.96 5.91
C THR A 56 -8.39 -23.26 7.37
N ALA A 57 -7.77 -22.31 8.09
CA ALA A 57 -7.44 -22.46 9.50
C ALA A 57 -8.72 -22.63 10.35
N PHE A 58 -9.76 -21.87 10.04
CA PHE A 58 -11.07 -21.95 10.68
C PHE A 58 -11.75 -23.30 10.43
N GLU A 59 -11.73 -23.80 9.19
CA GLU A 59 -12.30 -25.13 8.86
C GLU A 59 -11.58 -26.27 9.58
N ARG A 60 -10.26 -26.18 9.72
CA ARG A 60 -9.42 -27.25 10.30
C ARG A 60 -9.50 -27.27 11.82
N SER A 61 -9.59 -26.10 12.45
CA SER A 61 -9.63 -25.95 13.90
C SER A 61 -10.63 -24.85 14.32
N PRO A 62 -11.95 -25.14 14.29
CA PRO A 62 -12.99 -24.18 14.69
C PRO A 62 -12.88 -23.68 16.15
N GLU A 63 -12.11 -24.39 16.98
CA GLU A 63 -11.81 -24.03 18.37
C GLU A 63 -10.84 -22.85 18.52
N LEU A 64 -10.13 -22.46 17.45
CA LEU A 64 -9.24 -21.29 17.46
C LEU A 64 -10.09 -20.02 17.30
N ILE A 65 -10.46 -19.44 18.44
CA ILE A 65 -11.41 -18.33 18.56
C ILE A 65 -10.96 -17.04 17.86
N ASP A 66 -9.66 -16.83 17.72
CA ASP A 66 -9.04 -15.62 17.17
C ASP A 66 -9.06 -15.55 15.63
N ILE A 67 -9.20 -16.69 14.95
CA ILE A 67 -9.16 -16.75 13.48
C ILE A 67 -10.30 -15.97 12.84
N ARG A 68 -11.51 -15.99 13.43
CA ARG A 68 -12.65 -15.22 12.91
C ARG A 68 -12.33 -13.73 12.85
N GLY A 69 -11.75 -13.21 13.92
CA GLY A 69 -11.30 -11.81 13.99
C GLY A 69 -10.21 -11.51 12.97
N GLN A 70 -9.20 -12.37 12.82
CA GLN A 70 -8.14 -12.20 11.82
C GLN A 70 -8.70 -12.20 10.38
N LEU A 71 -9.61 -13.13 10.07
CA LEU A 71 -10.28 -13.19 8.77
C LEU A 71 -11.15 -11.96 8.53
N GLY A 72 -11.97 -11.55 9.51
CA GLY A 72 -12.81 -10.35 9.41
C GLY A 72 -12.01 -9.07 9.19
N LEU A 73 -10.91 -8.88 9.92
CA LEU A 73 -9.99 -7.76 9.73
C LEU A 73 -9.33 -7.78 8.34
N THR A 74 -8.98 -8.97 7.84
CA THR A 74 -8.40 -9.14 6.49
C THR A 74 -9.44 -8.81 5.41
N LEU A 75 -10.68 -9.26 5.58
CA LEU A 75 -11.78 -8.97 4.66
C LEU A 75 -12.13 -7.48 4.61
N MET A 76 -12.01 -6.75 5.73
CA MET A 76 -12.11 -5.29 5.73
C MET A 76 -11.04 -4.64 4.84
N ARG A 77 -9.80 -5.15 4.81
CA ARG A 77 -8.77 -4.65 3.89
C ARG A 77 -9.03 -5.03 2.44
N MET A 78 -9.83 -6.07 2.21
CA MET A 78 -10.28 -6.49 0.89
C MET A 78 -11.63 -5.87 0.49
N GLY A 79 -12.28 -5.08 1.35
CA GLY A 79 -13.52 -4.36 1.04
C GLY A 79 -14.76 -5.23 1.08
N ASP A 80 -14.66 -6.45 1.61
CA ASP A 80 -15.80 -7.31 1.88
C ASP A 80 -16.36 -7.00 3.27
N GLU A 81 -16.96 -5.82 3.39
CA GLU A 81 -17.51 -5.31 4.66
C GLU A 81 -18.64 -6.18 5.20
N SER A 82 -19.48 -6.75 4.32
CA SER A 82 -20.62 -7.56 4.73
C SER A 82 -20.17 -8.84 5.42
N ARG A 83 -19.25 -9.58 4.80
CA ARG A 83 -18.73 -10.82 5.41
C ARG A 83 -17.83 -10.52 6.59
N ALA A 84 -17.09 -9.42 6.55
CA ALA A 84 -16.28 -8.97 7.68
C ALA A 84 -17.14 -8.68 8.91
N ALA A 85 -18.27 -7.97 8.76
CA ALA A 85 -19.16 -7.64 9.87
C ALA A 85 -19.62 -8.90 10.63
N GLU A 86 -20.12 -9.90 9.90
CA GLU A 86 -20.56 -11.18 10.49
C GLU A 86 -19.45 -11.85 11.32
N LEU A 87 -18.24 -11.95 10.75
CA LEU A 87 -17.11 -12.61 11.41
C LEU A 87 -16.56 -11.82 12.59
N LEU A 88 -16.56 -10.49 12.50
CA LEU A 88 -16.11 -9.60 13.57
C LEU A 88 -17.09 -9.62 14.74
N ASP A 89 -18.40 -9.65 14.48
CA ASP A 89 -19.43 -9.79 15.52
C ASP A 89 -19.27 -11.13 16.26
N GLU A 90 -19.18 -12.25 15.53
CA GLU A 90 -18.93 -13.57 16.13
C GLU A 90 -17.62 -13.61 16.93
N SER A 91 -16.57 -12.96 16.41
CA SER A 91 -15.27 -12.86 17.10
C SER A 91 -15.37 -12.03 18.38
N PHE A 92 -16.16 -10.96 18.38
CA PHE A 92 -16.32 -10.08 19.53
C PHE A 92 -17.18 -10.72 20.63
N GLU A 93 -18.19 -11.50 20.26
CA GLU A 93 -18.95 -12.32 21.21
C GLU A 93 -18.05 -13.35 21.92
N ALA A 94 -17.09 -13.92 21.19
CA ALA A 94 -16.13 -14.88 21.74
C ALA A 94 -15.01 -14.24 22.59
N ASP A 95 -14.49 -13.08 22.17
CA ASP A 95 -13.48 -12.30 22.89
C ASP A 95 -13.81 -10.78 22.86
N PRO A 96 -14.57 -10.28 23.85
CA PRO A 96 -14.93 -8.86 23.93
C PRO A 96 -13.76 -7.91 24.22
N PHE A 97 -12.56 -8.44 24.50
CA PHE A 97 -11.38 -7.64 24.84
C PHE A 97 -10.47 -7.36 23.65
N ASN A 98 -10.78 -7.95 22.47
CA ASN A 98 -10.02 -7.67 21.26
C ASN A 98 -10.31 -6.24 20.74
N VAL A 99 -9.40 -5.32 21.08
CA VAL A 99 -9.52 -3.90 20.74
C VAL A 99 -9.61 -3.66 19.23
N ARG A 100 -8.88 -4.43 18.40
CA ARG A 100 -8.91 -4.23 16.94
C ARG A 100 -10.25 -4.64 16.35
N VAL A 101 -10.81 -5.76 16.81
CA VAL A 101 -12.15 -6.21 16.41
C VAL A 101 -13.19 -5.18 16.82
N LYS A 102 -13.17 -4.73 18.09
CA LYS A 102 -14.08 -3.68 18.58
C LYS A 102 -14.01 -2.41 17.75
N ASN A 103 -12.80 -1.90 17.50
CA ASN A 103 -12.62 -0.66 16.73
C ASN A 103 -13.12 -0.82 15.29
N MET A 104 -12.95 -2.01 14.69
CA MET A 104 -13.42 -2.26 13.33
C MET A 104 -14.94 -2.38 13.25
N LEU A 105 -15.60 -2.94 14.27
CA LEU A 105 -17.06 -2.91 14.38
C LEU A 105 -17.57 -1.46 14.52
N GLU A 106 -16.89 -0.61 15.30
CA GLU A 106 -17.24 0.81 15.40
C GLU A 106 -17.08 1.54 14.05
N VAL A 107 -16.05 1.20 13.27
CA VAL A 107 -15.86 1.70 11.90
C VAL A 107 -17.02 1.26 10.99
N LEU A 108 -17.41 -0.01 11.01
CA LEU A 108 -18.57 -0.50 10.25
C LEU A 108 -19.85 0.26 10.62
N ASP A 109 -20.10 0.50 11.90
CA ASP A 109 -21.24 1.28 12.39
C ASP A 109 -21.16 2.77 11.95
N VAL A 110 -19.98 3.33 11.69
CA VAL A 110 -19.85 4.66 11.07
C VAL A 110 -20.19 4.60 9.58
N LEU A 111 -19.61 3.63 8.86
CA LEU A 111 -19.80 3.45 7.41
C LEU A 111 -21.27 3.15 7.04
N GLN A 112 -22.02 2.47 7.91
CA GLN A 112 -23.46 2.24 7.71
C GLN A 112 -24.29 3.54 7.63
N GLY A 113 -23.82 4.62 8.27
CA GLY A 113 -24.45 5.93 8.21
C GLY A 113 -24.06 6.78 6.99
N TYR A 114 -23.08 6.33 6.20
CA TYR A 114 -22.55 7.11 5.09
C TYR A 114 -23.46 7.02 3.86
N ALA A 115 -23.49 8.12 3.10
CA ALA A 115 -24.05 8.10 1.76
C ALA A 115 -23.07 7.40 0.81
N VAL A 116 -23.64 6.80 -0.23
CA VAL A 116 -22.90 6.14 -1.31
C VAL A 116 -23.11 6.92 -2.60
N LEU A 117 -22.01 7.31 -3.23
CA LEU A 117 -21.97 7.82 -4.61
C LEU A 117 -21.22 6.80 -5.45
N GLU A 118 -21.85 6.32 -6.51
CA GLU A 118 -21.29 5.30 -7.40
C GLU A 118 -21.16 5.85 -8.82
N THR A 119 -19.98 5.70 -9.41
CA THR A 119 -19.65 6.10 -10.77
C THR A 119 -19.27 4.87 -11.61
N GLU A 120 -18.66 5.05 -12.79
CA GLU A 120 -18.23 3.94 -13.63
C GLU A 120 -17.12 3.13 -12.95
N HIS A 121 -16.12 3.80 -12.36
CA HIS A 121 -14.92 3.18 -11.82
C HIS A 121 -14.78 3.27 -10.29
N PHE A 122 -15.62 4.04 -9.61
CA PHE A 122 -15.48 4.32 -8.18
C PHE A 122 -16.79 4.12 -7.40
N VAL A 123 -16.62 3.79 -6.12
CA VAL A 123 -17.68 3.83 -5.10
C VAL A 123 -17.18 4.69 -3.96
N LEU A 124 -17.80 5.83 -3.69
CA LEU A 124 -17.43 6.74 -2.61
C LEU A 124 -18.43 6.60 -1.46
N LYS A 125 -17.91 6.41 -0.25
CA LYS A 125 -18.67 6.43 1.01
C LYS A 125 -18.25 7.66 1.82
N PHE A 126 -19.22 8.49 2.20
CA PHE A 126 -18.95 9.77 2.85
C PHE A 126 -20.12 10.24 3.74
N ASP A 127 -19.85 11.20 4.63
CA ASP A 127 -20.90 11.85 5.41
C ASP A 127 -21.71 12.81 4.53
N ARG A 128 -23.00 12.54 4.32
CA ARG A 128 -23.88 13.37 3.48
C ARG A 128 -23.98 14.82 3.94
N GLY A 129 -23.96 15.07 5.24
CA GLY A 129 -24.13 16.41 5.78
C GLY A 129 -22.89 17.28 5.64
N MET A 130 -21.71 16.66 5.66
CA MET A 130 -20.44 17.39 5.70
C MET A 130 -19.63 17.29 4.41
N ASP A 131 -19.73 16.19 3.67
CA ASP A 131 -18.81 15.84 2.59
C ASP A 131 -19.50 15.63 1.23
N GLN A 132 -20.80 15.91 1.08
CA GLN A 132 -21.53 15.73 -0.20
C GLN A 132 -20.83 16.44 -1.37
N LEU A 133 -20.57 17.73 -1.24
CA LEU A 133 -19.90 18.50 -2.30
C LEU A 133 -18.49 17.97 -2.56
N LEU A 134 -17.75 17.60 -1.52
CA LEU A 134 -16.42 17.02 -1.67
C LEU A 134 -16.45 15.71 -2.45
N ALA A 135 -17.40 14.83 -2.15
CA ALA A 135 -17.53 13.54 -2.81
C ALA A 135 -17.91 13.68 -4.27
N GLU A 136 -18.83 14.60 -4.60
CA GLU A 136 -19.23 14.90 -5.99
C GLU A 136 -18.03 15.43 -6.80
N GLU A 137 -17.34 16.46 -6.30
CA GLU A 137 -16.17 17.04 -6.98
C GLU A 137 -14.99 16.05 -7.07
N MET A 138 -14.80 15.22 -6.05
CA MET A 138 -13.78 14.17 -6.05
C MET A 138 -14.10 13.09 -7.08
N ALA A 139 -15.36 12.67 -7.20
CA ALA A 139 -15.79 11.68 -8.16
C ALA A 139 -15.56 12.17 -9.60
N ASP A 140 -15.97 13.40 -9.91
CA ASP A 140 -15.74 14.02 -11.22
C ASP A 140 -14.24 14.10 -11.53
N PHE A 141 -13.44 14.60 -10.59
CA PHE A 141 -11.98 14.68 -10.74
C PHE A 141 -11.32 13.29 -10.96
N LEU A 142 -11.77 12.27 -10.24
CA LEU A 142 -11.24 10.91 -10.39
C LEU A 142 -11.58 10.30 -11.74
N GLU A 143 -12.81 10.48 -12.22
CA GLU A 143 -13.27 9.94 -13.50
C GLU A 143 -12.67 10.68 -14.70
N ASP A 144 -12.62 12.01 -14.64
CA ASP A 144 -12.22 12.83 -15.79
C ASP A 144 -10.70 12.98 -15.93
N GLU A 145 -9.97 13.04 -14.80
CA GLU A 145 -8.53 13.31 -14.81
C GLU A 145 -7.69 12.11 -14.38
N VAL A 146 -7.96 11.54 -13.20
CA VAL A 146 -7.04 10.58 -12.55
C VAL A 146 -7.09 9.21 -13.22
N TYR A 147 -8.28 8.61 -13.33
CA TYR A 147 -8.46 7.27 -13.86
C TYR A 147 -7.93 7.13 -15.30
N PRO A 148 -8.35 7.95 -16.29
CA PRO A 148 -7.92 7.78 -17.67
C PRO A 148 -6.43 8.09 -17.87
N ALA A 149 -5.83 8.97 -17.08
CA ALA A 149 -4.40 9.24 -17.13
C ALA A 149 -3.60 8.05 -16.58
N ALA A 150 -3.95 7.61 -15.37
CA ALA A 150 -3.23 6.55 -14.67
C ALA A 150 -3.33 5.20 -15.39
N VAL A 151 -4.53 4.80 -15.86
CA VAL A 151 -4.71 3.55 -16.62
C VAL A 151 -3.88 3.55 -17.91
N ARG A 152 -3.83 4.69 -18.61
CA ARG A 152 -3.04 4.83 -19.84
C ARG A 152 -1.54 4.73 -19.58
N GLN A 153 -1.06 5.41 -18.53
CA GLN A 153 0.36 5.43 -18.17
C GLN A 153 0.83 4.07 -17.63
N MET A 154 0.02 3.41 -16.80
CA MET A 154 0.36 2.12 -16.19
C MET A 154 0.06 0.91 -17.10
N GLY A 155 -0.79 1.09 -18.12
CA GLY A 155 -1.22 0.02 -19.01
C GLY A 155 -2.07 -1.04 -18.29
N PHE A 156 -2.74 -0.67 -17.21
CA PHE A 156 -3.57 -1.55 -16.39
C PHE A 156 -4.81 -0.82 -15.90
N ALA A 157 -5.97 -1.45 -16.07
CA ALA A 157 -7.24 -0.99 -15.52
C ALA A 157 -7.63 -1.88 -14.33
N PRO A 158 -7.96 -1.31 -13.15
CA PRO A 158 -8.51 -2.09 -12.05
C PRO A 158 -9.71 -2.94 -12.50
N PRO A 159 -9.76 -4.24 -12.12
CA PRO A 159 -10.83 -5.14 -12.56
C PRO A 159 -12.17 -4.87 -11.86
N GLU A 160 -12.14 -4.21 -10.70
CA GLU A 160 -13.29 -3.85 -9.89
C GLU A 160 -13.29 -2.36 -9.61
N LYS A 161 -14.47 -1.82 -9.25
CA LYS A 161 -14.57 -0.43 -8.80
C LYS A 161 -13.74 -0.20 -7.55
N THR A 162 -13.04 0.92 -7.51
CA THR A 162 -12.25 1.32 -6.33
C THR A 162 -13.18 1.90 -5.28
N LEU A 163 -13.13 1.35 -4.07
CA LEU A 163 -13.88 1.86 -2.92
C LEU A 163 -13.08 2.99 -2.28
N ILE A 164 -13.71 4.15 -2.10
CA ILE A 164 -13.12 5.31 -1.45
C ILE A 164 -13.98 5.65 -0.23
N GLU A 165 -13.36 5.67 0.95
CA GLU A 165 -14.04 5.98 2.20
C GLU A 165 -13.49 7.31 2.76
N ILE A 166 -14.36 8.31 2.86
CA ILE A 166 -14.01 9.66 3.31
C ILE A 166 -14.48 9.84 4.76
N PHE A 167 -13.53 9.84 5.69
CA PHE A 167 -13.83 9.89 7.12
C PHE A 167 -13.84 11.30 7.67
N ASN A 168 -14.97 11.70 8.23
CA ASN A 168 -15.12 12.97 8.94
C ASN A 168 -15.37 12.74 10.44
N ARG A 169 -15.48 13.80 11.22
CA ARG A 169 -15.82 13.74 12.65
C ARG A 169 -17.16 13.03 12.82
N ALA A 170 -17.14 11.92 13.54
CA ALA A 170 -18.35 11.17 13.88
C ALA A 170 -18.22 10.56 15.28
N LYS A 171 -19.35 10.43 15.98
CA LYS A 171 -19.44 9.80 17.31
C LYS A 171 -18.35 10.31 18.28
N ASN A 172 -17.38 9.46 18.64
CA ASN A 172 -16.39 9.67 19.69
C ASN A 172 -14.98 10.05 19.19
N THR A 173 -14.74 10.19 17.89
CA THR A 173 -13.42 10.60 17.37
C THR A 173 -13.54 11.51 16.13
N ASP A 174 -12.44 12.15 15.76
CA ASP A 174 -12.33 12.92 14.51
C ASP A 174 -12.15 12.00 13.28
N GLY A 175 -12.13 12.62 12.09
CA GLY A 175 -11.97 11.89 10.83
C GLY A 175 -10.67 11.10 10.76
N HIS A 176 -9.57 11.66 11.30
CA HIS A 176 -8.28 10.99 11.31
C HIS A 176 -8.27 9.74 12.20
N GLY A 177 -8.95 9.80 13.35
CA GLY A 177 -9.12 8.63 14.21
C GLY A 177 -9.93 7.52 13.55
N TRP A 178 -11.00 7.84 12.81
CA TRP A 178 -11.76 6.84 12.06
C TRP A 178 -10.98 6.26 10.89
N PHE A 179 -10.31 7.11 10.12
CA PHE A 179 -9.39 6.70 9.07
C PHE A 179 -8.31 5.75 9.61
N SER A 180 -7.68 6.10 10.74
CA SER A 180 -6.67 5.26 11.37
C SER A 180 -7.23 3.91 11.82
N ALA A 181 -8.40 3.92 12.46
CA ALA A 181 -9.08 2.69 12.88
C ALA A 181 -9.42 1.80 11.68
N ARG A 182 -9.88 2.38 10.58
CA ARG A 182 -10.19 1.66 9.33
C ARG A 182 -8.97 0.98 8.72
N MET A 183 -7.81 1.61 8.78
CA MET A 183 -6.59 1.10 8.13
C MET A 183 -5.82 0.10 8.99
N VAL A 184 -5.70 0.36 10.30
CA VAL A 184 -4.82 -0.43 11.20
C VAL A 184 -5.50 -0.93 12.47
N GLY A 185 -6.80 -0.65 12.67
CA GLY A 185 -7.54 -1.03 13.88
C GLY A 185 -7.12 -0.25 15.14
N LEU A 186 -6.38 0.85 14.97
CA LEU A 186 -5.82 1.68 16.05
C LEU A 186 -6.13 3.17 15.79
N PRO A 187 -6.18 4.02 16.83
CA PRO A 187 -6.69 5.39 16.70
C PRO A 187 -5.75 6.37 15.99
N PHE A 188 -4.54 5.95 15.58
CA PHE A 188 -3.59 6.85 14.91
C PHE A 188 -2.64 6.12 13.95
N ILE A 189 -2.50 6.66 12.75
CA ILE A 189 -1.42 6.39 11.79
C ILE A 189 -0.91 7.74 11.24
N GLY A 190 0.38 7.89 10.91
CA GLY A 190 0.97 9.19 10.53
C GLY A 190 0.67 9.69 9.11
N THR A 191 -0.31 9.12 8.42
CA THR A 191 -0.70 9.52 7.05
C THR A 191 -2.15 10.03 7.04
N VAL A 192 -2.57 10.67 5.95
CA VAL A 192 -3.94 11.23 5.80
C VAL A 192 -4.77 10.50 4.75
N GLY A 193 -4.13 9.63 3.98
CA GLY A 193 -4.70 8.70 3.02
C GLY A 193 -3.92 7.39 3.06
N ALA A 194 -4.60 6.28 2.77
CA ALA A 194 -3.93 5.01 2.59
C ALA A 194 -4.76 4.05 1.73
N CYS A 195 -4.05 3.28 0.92
CA CYS A 195 -4.60 2.24 0.07
C CYS A 195 -4.35 0.82 0.63
N ALA A 196 -5.35 -0.05 0.49
CA ALA A 196 -5.27 -1.48 0.74
C ALA A 196 -5.65 -2.31 -0.50
N GLY A 197 -5.08 -1.95 -1.66
CA GLY A 197 -5.38 -2.61 -2.93
C GLY A 197 -6.53 -1.93 -3.66
N LYS A 198 -7.79 -2.33 -3.41
CA LYS A 198 -8.96 -1.70 -4.05
C LYS A 198 -9.71 -0.71 -3.17
N ILE A 199 -9.24 -0.52 -1.95
CA ILE A 199 -9.81 0.43 -0.99
C ILE A 199 -8.83 1.55 -0.78
N VAL A 200 -9.33 2.77 -0.82
CA VAL A 200 -8.65 3.97 -0.36
C VAL A 200 -9.48 4.55 0.79
N ALA A 201 -8.86 4.73 1.95
CA ALA A 201 -9.46 5.50 3.03
C ALA A 201 -8.73 6.85 3.12
N ILE A 202 -9.46 7.93 3.35
CA ILE A 202 -8.88 9.25 3.58
C ILE A 202 -9.56 9.95 4.76
N THR A 203 -8.83 10.87 5.39
CA THR A 203 -9.46 11.84 6.29
C THR A 203 -10.10 12.94 5.46
N SER A 204 -11.32 13.38 5.81
CA SER A 204 -11.95 14.52 5.17
C SER A 204 -11.08 15.78 5.35
N PRO A 205 -10.85 16.58 4.30
CA PRO A 205 -10.28 17.92 4.39
C PRO A 205 -10.91 18.78 5.48
N ALA A 206 -12.22 18.66 5.70
CA ALA A 206 -12.95 19.44 6.70
C ALA A 206 -12.66 19.00 8.15
N ALA A 207 -12.10 17.79 8.33
CA ALA A 207 -11.74 17.23 9.63
C ALA A 207 -10.27 17.46 10.00
N MET A 208 -9.48 18.12 9.15
CA MET A 208 -8.05 18.35 9.37
C MET A 208 -7.73 19.82 9.65
N PRO A 209 -6.87 20.11 10.64
CA PRO A 209 -6.37 21.47 10.87
C PRO A 209 -5.35 21.91 9.81
N GLU A 210 -4.62 20.95 9.25
CA GLU A 210 -3.57 21.15 8.25
C GLU A 210 -4.16 21.16 6.83
N ARG A 211 -3.54 21.95 5.93
CA ARG A 211 -3.97 22.07 4.54
C ARG A 211 -3.14 21.13 3.66
N PHE A 212 -3.81 20.23 2.97
CA PHE A 212 -3.21 19.32 2.00
C PHE A 212 -3.72 19.61 0.60
N ASN A 213 -2.90 19.29 -0.41
CA ASN A 213 -3.38 19.18 -1.78
C ASN A 213 -4.05 17.81 -1.96
N TRP A 214 -5.36 17.75 -1.77
CA TRP A 214 -6.11 16.49 -1.87
C TRP A 214 -6.12 15.89 -3.27
N ALA A 215 -6.03 16.72 -4.32
CA ALA A 215 -5.90 16.22 -5.68
C ALA A 215 -4.57 15.47 -5.89
N ARG A 216 -3.49 15.91 -5.22
CA ARG A 216 -2.20 15.19 -5.17
C ARG A 216 -2.34 13.87 -4.42
N VAL A 217 -2.98 13.89 -3.25
CA VAL A 217 -3.22 12.68 -2.44
C VAL A 217 -4.02 11.64 -3.23
N MET A 218 -5.09 12.04 -3.91
CA MET A 218 -5.91 11.09 -4.67
C MET A 218 -5.17 10.51 -5.89
N ARG A 219 -4.32 11.29 -6.58
CA ARG A 219 -3.42 10.74 -7.62
C ARG A 219 -2.48 9.69 -7.02
N HIS A 220 -1.83 10.01 -5.91
CA HIS A 220 -0.90 9.12 -5.21
C HIS A 220 -1.57 7.78 -4.83
N GLU A 221 -2.70 7.85 -4.12
CA GLU A 221 -3.39 6.65 -3.65
C GLU A 221 -3.95 5.80 -4.81
N PHE A 222 -4.41 6.43 -5.89
CA PHE A 222 -4.90 5.69 -7.05
C PHE A 222 -3.77 4.95 -7.80
N ILE A 223 -2.55 5.48 -7.81
CA ILE A 223 -1.39 4.75 -8.34
C ILE A 223 -1.07 3.52 -7.49
N HIS A 224 -1.23 3.59 -6.16
CA HIS A 224 -1.15 2.39 -5.33
C HIS A 224 -2.24 1.36 -5.68
N VAL A 225 -3.48 1.82 -5.92
CA VAL A 225 -4.58 0.94 -6.33
C VAL A 225 -4.22 0.15 -7.60
N ILE A 226 -3.66 0.83 -8.60
CA ILE A 226 -3.21 0.17 -9.84
C ILE A 226 -2.06 -0.79 -9.57
N ASN A 227 -0.96 -0.32 -8.98
CA ASN A 227 0.28 -1.09 -8.93
C ASN A 227 0.18 -2.32 -8.03
N LEU A 228 -0.57 -2.23 -6.92
CA LEU A 228 -0.83 -3.39 -6.05
C LEU A 228 -1.61 -4.46 -6.81
N GLN A 229 -2.63 -4.10 -7.57
CA GLN A 229 -3.44 -5.06 -8.32
C GLN A 229 -2.71 -5.59 -9.56
N GLN A 230 -1.97 -4.72 -10.27
CA GLN A 230 -1.20 -5.08 -11.46
C GLN A 230 -0.11 -6.12 -11.18
N THR A 231 0.40 -6.17 -9.94
CA THR A 231 1.49 -7.07 -9.54
C THR A 231 1.05 -8.21 -8.64
N ASP A 232 -0.27 -8.43 -8.48
CA ASP A 232 -0.83 -9.37 -7.49
C ASP A 232 -0.20 -9.20 -6.08
N PHE A 233 -0.08 -7.93 -5.66
CA PHE A 233 0.53 -7.49 -4.41
C PHE A 233 2.00 -7.92 -4.25
N ASN A 234 2.67 -8.31 -5.34
CA ASN A 234 4.08 -8.67 -5.33
C ASN A 234 4.95 -7.52 -5.82
N ILE A 235 4.96 -6.44 -5.05
CA ILE A 235 5.76 -5.26 -5.33
C ILE A 235 6.36 -4.74 -4.02
N PRO A 236 7.65 -4.37 -3.98
CA PRO A 236 8.24 -3.83 -2.76
C PRO A 236 7.73 -2.43 -2.47
N HIS A 237 7.69 -2.07 -1.19
CA HIS A 237 7.15 -0.79 -0.71
C HIS A 237 7.84 0.41 -1.37
N TRP A 238 9.17 0.41 -1.50
CA TRP A 238 9.86 1.51 -2.18
C TRP A 238 9.35 1.75 -3.61
N PHE A 239 8.97 0.70 -4.34
CA PHE A 239 8.61 0.85 -5.74
C PHE A 239 7.16 1.35 -5.90
N THR A 240 6.25 0.93 -5.02
CA THR A 240 4.90 1.50 -4.97
C THR A 240 4.94 2.99 -4.66
N GLU A 241 5.80 3.41 -3.73
CA GLU A 241 5.96 4.83 -3.33
C GLU A 241 6.64 5.64 -4.44
N GLY A 242 7.72 5.11 -5.03
CA GLY A 242 8.43 5.79 -6.11
C GLY A 242 7.54 6.03 -7.32
N LEU A 243 6.72 5.04 -7.69
CA LEU A 243 5.71 5.20 -8.73
C LEU A 243 4.67 6.23 -8.31
N ALA A 244 4.09 6.15 -7.11
CA ALA A 244 3.07 7.10 -6.68
C ALA A 244 3.56 8.56 -6.68
N VAL A 245 4.73 8.83 -6.08
CA VAL A 245 5.35 10.17 -6.07
C VAL A 245 5.62 10.68 -7.48
N SER A 246 6.16 9.83 -8.36
CA SER A 246 6.49 10.23 -9.75
C SER A 246 5.26 10.59 -10.62
N HIS A 247 4.04 10.37 -10.13
CA HIS A 247 2.77 10.67 -10.81
C HIS A 247 1.92 11.70 -10.03
N GLU A 248 2.53 12.42 -9.08
CA GLU A 248 1.89 13.51 -8.35
C GLU A 248 1.83 14.84 -9.14
N ASP A 249 2.46 14.89 -10.32
CA ASP A 249 2.57 16.07 -11.20
C ASP A 249 3.15 17.32 -10.51
N LEU A 250 4.04 17.12 -9.53
CA LEU A 250 4.69 18.19 -8.78
C LEU A 250 6.21 17.97 -8.71
N PRO A 251 7.02 19.05 -8.69
CA PRO A 251 8.45 18.92 -8.49
C PRO A 251 8.76 18.39 -7.09
N ARG A 252 9.86 17.64 -6.99
CA ARG A 252 10.42 17.20 -5.72
C ARG A 252 10.60 18.38 -4.76
N PRO A 253 10.19 18.24 -3.47
CA PRO A 253 10.38 19.30 -2.49
C PRO A 253 11.85 19.68 -2.30
N THR A 254 12.12 20.97 -2.16
CA THR A 254 13.49 21.50 -2.06
C THR A 254 14.23 20.97 -0.83
N GLU A 255 13.52 20.78 0.28
CA GLU A 255 14.07 20.21 1.50
C GLU A 255 14.55 18.76 1.34
N TRP A 256 13.97 17.99 0.40
CA TRP A 256 14.46 16.64 0.09
C TRP A 256 15.84 16.70 -0.57
N ASN A 257 16.10 17.70 -1.42
CA ASN A 257 17.41 17.89 -2.06
C ASN A 257 18.51 18.16 -1.02
N ALA A 258 18.23 18.96 0.02
CA ALA A 258 19.19 19.22 1.09
C ALA A 258 19.55 17.94 1.87
N ILE A 259 18.58 17.06 2.12
CA ILE A 259 18.80 15.74 2.75
C ILE A 259 19.60 14.83 1.80
N LEU A 260 19.20 14.75 0.53
CA LEU A 260 19.86 13.95 -0.50
C LEU A 260 21.33 14.32 -0.64
N ILE A 261 21.66 15.61 -0.80
CA ILE A 261 23.04 16.10 -0.94
C ILE A 261 23.87 15.69 0.29
N ARG A 262 23.34 15.93 1.49
CA ARG A 262 24.04 15.61 2.74
C ARG A 262 24.31 14.10 2.86
N ARG A 263 23.30 13.27 2.56
CA ARG A 263 23.38 11.80 2.69
C ARG A 263 24.22 11.18 1.58
N ALA A 264 24.17 11.72 0.36
CA ALA A 264 25.03 11.31 -0.74
C ALA A 264 26.51 11.57 -0.42
N ARG A 265 26.86 12.78 0.05
CA ARG A 265 28.23 13.15 0.44
C ARG A 265 28.76 12.34 1.63
N ALA A 266 27.87 11.88 2.50
CA ALA A 266 28.21 11.05 3.66
C ALA A 266 28.22 9.53 3.37
N GLU A 267 27.96 9.10 2.13
CA GLU A 267 27.82 7.69 1.75
C GLU A 267 26.71 6.96 2.55
N GLN A 268 25.62 7.67 2.85
CA GLN A 268 24.48 7.20 3.65
C GLN A 268 23.18 7.09 2.84
N LEU A 269 23.30 6.81 1.54
CA LEU A 269 22.14 6.50 0.69
C LEU A 269 21.68 5.06 0.94
N PHE A 270 20.38 4.85 0.83
CA PHE A 270 19.80 3.52 0.75
C PHE A 270 20.16 2.83 -0.57
N THR A 271 20.17 1.50 -0.53
CA THR A 271 20.18 0.60 -1.68
C THR A 271 18.85 -0.15 -1.75
N LEU A 272 18.58 -0.86 -2.83
CA LEU A 272 17.39 -1.71 -2.96
C LEU A 272 17.30 -2.79 -1.87
N ASP A 273 18.43 -3.21 -1.28
CA ASP A 273 18.48 -4.16 -0.16
C ASP A 273 17.91 -3.57 1.15
N ASN A 274 17.99 -2.24 1.35
CA ASN A 274 17.68 -1.63 2.65
C ASN A 274 16.70 -0.45 2.60
N ILE A 275 16.34 0.08 1.43
CA ILE A 275 15.44 1.23 1.28
C ILE A 275 14.08 1.02 1.95
N ASN A 276 13.55 -0.22 1.93
CA ASN A 276 12.30 -0.56 2.62
C ASN A 276 12.38 -0.31 4.14
N LEU A 277 13.58 -0.39 4.75
CA LEU A 277 13.75 -0.08 6.17
C LEU A 277 13.54 1.41 6.47
N GLY A 278 13.82 2.29 5.51
CA GLY A 278 13.53 3.73 5.64
C GLY A 278 12.04 4.03 5.79
N PHE A 279 11.17 3.17 5.24
CA PHE A 279 9.72 3.27 5.42
C PHE A 279 9.21 2.54 6.67
N ILE A 280 9.74 1.34 6.95
CA ILE A 280 9.21 0.46 7.99
C ILE A 280 9.75 0.80 9.39
N ARG A 281 11.04 1.18 9.48
CA ARG A 281 11.74 1.46 10.74
C ARG A 281 12.71 2.64 10.59
N PRO A 282 12.22 3.85 10.25
CA PRO A 282 13.07 5.03 10.17
C PRO A 282 13.71 5.31 11.53
N GLY A 283 15.02 5.58 11.56
CA GLY A 283 15.73 5.99 12.77
C GLY A 283 15.44 7.44 13.15
N ASN A 284 15.08 8.26 12.16
CA ASN A 284 14.67 9.65 12.29
C ASN A 284 13.82 10.07 11.07
N THR A 285 13.26 11.28 11.12
CA THR A 285 12.42 11.82 10.03
C THR A 285 13.14 11.91 8.69
N ASP A 286 14.45 12.20 8.68
CA ASP A 286 15.21 12.30 7.42
C ASP A 286 15.32 10.94 6.71
N ASP A 287 15.33 9.81 7.44
CA ASP A 287 15.37 8.47 6.83
C ASP A 287 14.09 8.22 6.02
N TRP A 288 12.93 8.61 6.57
CA TRP A 288 11.65 8.48 5.90
C TRP A 288 11.59 9.38 4.65
N THR A 289 11.96 10.65 4.80
CA THR A 289 12.03 11.60 3.68
C THR A 289 13.01 11.15 2.59
N LEU A 290 14.19 10.65 2.97
CA LEU A 290 15.18 10.15 2.03
C LEU A 290 14.68 8.90 1.30
N ALA A 291 13.94 8.00 1.97
CA ALA A 291 13.39 6.81 1.34
C ALA A 291 12.39 7.16 0.22
N TYR A 292 11.49 8.12 0.47
CA TYR A 292 10.61 8.68 -0.56
C TYR A 292 11.39 9.34 -1.70
N CYS A 293 12.37 10.18 -1.37
CA CYS A 293 13.22 10.83 -2.37
C CYS A 293 13.96 9.83 -3.25
N GLN A 294 14.59 8.82 -2.65
CA GLN A 294 15.33 7.80 -3.39
C GLN A 294 14.41 6.89 -4.20
N ALA A 295 13.22 6.57 -3.72
CA ALA A 295 12.23 5.80 -4.45
C ALA A 295 11.82 6.48 -5.76
N GLU A 296 11.52 7.79 -5.72
CA GLU A 296 11.28 8.60 -6.92
C GLU A 296 12.52 8.62 -7.84
N LEU A 297 13.70 8.84 -7.28
CA LEU A 297 14.96 8.87 -8.04
C LEU A 297 15.28 7.54 -8.71
N TYR A 298 14.94 6.39 -8.12
CA TYR A 298 15.09 5.10 -8.79
C TYR A 298 14.19 5.01 -10.02
N VAL A 299 12.96 5.56 -9.96
CA VAL A 299 12.06 5.63 -11.12
C VAL A 299 12.63 6.53 -12.21
N GLU A 300 13.14 7.72 -11.84
CA GLU A 300 13.80 8.63 -12.79
C GLU A 300 15.04 8.00 -13.43
N PHE A 301 15.90 7.38 -12.62
CA PHE A 301 17.08 6.64 -13.08
C PHE A 301 16.69 5.55 -14.09
N MET A 302 15.63 4.79 -13.79
CA MET A 302 15.17 3.74 -14.69
C MET A 302 14.69 4.29 -16.03
N ARG A 303 13.95 5.40 -16.02
CA ARG A 303 13.51 6.09 -17.23
C ARG A 303 14.69 6.58 -18.05
N GLU A 304 15.69 7.18 -17.40
CA GLU A 304 16.86 7.73 -18.09
C GLU A 304 17.76 6.64 -18.69
N GLN A 305 18.10 5.60 -17.92
CA GLN A 305 19.08 4.61 -18.35
C GLN A 305 18.49 3.47 -19.18
N PHE A 306 17.26 3.08 -18.89
CA PHE A 306 16.64 1.91 -19.50
C PHE A 306 15.45 2.26 -20.40
N GLY A 307 15.14 3.55 -20.55
CA GLY A 307 14.03 4.08 -21.36
C GLY A 307 12.77 4.32 -20.55
N GLU A 308 11.85 5.13 -21.10
CA GLU A 308 10.59 5.52 -20.46
C GLU A 308 9.73 4.32 -19.99
N ASP A 309 9.83 3.17 -20.67
CA ASP A 309 9.14 1.93 -20.31
C ASP A 309 9.84 1.10 -19.22
N GLY A 310 11.02 1.55 -18.75
CA GLY A 310 11.84 0.86 -17.75
C GLY A 310 11.08 0.49 -16.47
N PRO A 311 10.40 1.44 -15.80
CA PRO A 311 9.56 1.12 -14.63
C PRO A 311 8.47 0.08 -14.94
N ALA A 312 7.85 0.16 -16.13
CA ALA A 312 6.83 -0.80 -16.54
C ALA A 312 7.39 -2.22 -16.77
N ARG A 313 8.64 -2.35 -17.26
CA ARG A 313 9.33 -3.65 -17.33
C ARG A 313 9.56 -4.23 -15.93
N LEU A 314 9.98 -3.40 -14.97
CA LEU A 314 10.20 -3.83 -13.60
C LEU A 314 8.91 -4.29 -12.92
N LEU A 315 7.79 -3.57 -13.14
CA LEU A 315 6.46 -3.97 -12.65
C LEU A 315 6.06 -5.36 -13.16
N ARG A 316 6.22 -5.63 -14.45
CA ARG A 316 5.92 -6.94 -15.03
C ARG A 316 6.77 -8.06 -14.45
N ALA A 317 8.07 -7.83 -14.27
CA ALA A 317 8.97 -8.80 -13.67
C ALA A 317 8.62 -9.07 -12.19
N TYR A 318 8.19 -8.05 -11.45
CA TYR A 318 7.69 -8.21 -10.09
C TYR A 318 6.39 -9.03 -10.03
N ALA A 319 5.49 -8.90 -11.00
CA ALA A 319 4.28 -9.72 -11.07
C ALA A 319 4.55 -11.24 -11.20
N GLU A 320 5.78 -11.64 -11.55
CA GLU A 320 6.20 -13.06 -11.63
C GLU A 320 6.66 -13.64 -10.28
N HIS A 321 6.54 -12.89 -9.17
CA HIS A 321 6.91 -13.33 -7.82
C HIS A 321 8.41 -13.65 -7.61
N PHE A 322 9.30 -13.01 -8.38
CA PHE A 322 10.74 -13.10 -8.16
C PHE A 322 11.26 -12.10 -7.12
N GLU A 323 12.41 -12.44 -6.52
CA GLU A 323 13.16 -11.53 -5.65
C GLU A 323 13.89 -10.45 -6.46
N THR A 324 14.10 -9.28 -5.84
CA THR A 324 14.66 -8.08 -6.47
C THR A 324 15.90 -8.33 -7.35
N PRO A 325 16.91 -9.13 -6.96
CA PRO A 325 18.07 -9.38 -7.84
C PRO A 325 17.67 -9.99 -9.19
N ARG A 326 16.76 -10.97 -9.19
CA ARG A 326 16.28 -11.62 -10.41
C ARG A 326 15.34 -10.72 -11.20
N VAL A 327 14.52 -9.92 -10.53
CA VAL A 327 13.64 -8.93 -11.17
C VAL A 327 14.47 -7.91 -11.95
N ILE A 328 15.57 -7.42 -11.37
CA ILE A 328 16.49 -6.47 -12.03
C ILE A 328 17.17 -7.09 -13.24
N GLU A 329 17.71 -8.31 -13.09
CA GLU A 329 18.34 -9.04 -14.20
C GLU A 329 17.36 -9.26 -15.36
N GLN A 330 16.14 -9.71 -15.06
CA GLN A 330 15.10 -9.95 -16.06
C GLN A 330 14.60 -8.68 -16.74
N ALA A 331 14.47 -7.56 -16.01
CA ALA A 331 13.94 -6.31 -16.55
C ALA A 331 14.96 -5.51 -17.37
N PHE A 332 16.25 -5.61 -17.02
CA PHE A 332 17.30 -4.69 -17.47
C PHE A 332 18.58 -5.35 -18.00
N ASP A 333 18.68 -6.69 -17.96
CA ASP A 333 19.86 -7.45 -18.43
C ASP A 333 21.17 -7.01 -17.75
N VAL A 334 21.08 -6.63 -16.47
CA VAL A 334 22.21 -6.25 -15.62
C VAL A 334 22.10 -6.88 -14.24
N SER A 335 23.22 -7.13 -13.58
CA SER A 335 23.23 -7.58 -12.19
C SER A 335 22.79 -6.46 -11.24
N LEU A 336 22.21 -6.81 -10.08
CA LEU A 336 21.86 -5.83 -9.05
C LEU A 336 23.05 -4.92 -8.64
N PRO A 337 24.29 -5.42 -8.47
CA PRO A 337 25.44 -4.55 -8.21
C PRO A 337 25.76 -3.58 -9.34
N GLU A 338 25.53 -3.95 -10.60
CA GLU A 338 25.70 -3.04 -11.76
C GLU A 338 24.63 -1.97 -11.78
N PHE A 339 23.37 -2.35 -11.54
CA PHE A 339 22.24 -1.44 -11.40
C PHE A 339 22.49 -0.39 -10.31
N GLU A 340 22.92 -0.82 -9.11
CA GLU A 340 23.22 0.09 -7.98
C GLU A 340 24.39 1.04 -8.28
N ARG A 341 25.42 0.58 -8.99
CA ARG A 341 26.52 1.46 -9.43
C ARG A 341 26.02 2.51 -10.42
N GLY A 342 25.15 2.13 -11.35
CA GLY A 342 24.50 3.05 -12.28
C GLY A 342 23.65 4.09 -11.55
N TYR A 343 22.81 3.64 -10.62
CA TYR A 343 21.98 4.52 -9.80
C TYR A 343 22.83 5.50 -8.98
N ARG A 344 23.92 5.01 -8.37
CA ARG A 344 24.82 5.87 -7.61
C ARG A 344 25.44 6.96 -8.48
N ALA A 345 25.91 6.61 -9.68
CA ALA A 345 26.45 7.58 -10.63
C ALA A 345 25.40 8.62 -11.07
N PHE A 346 24.14 8.19 -11.27
CA PHE A 346 23.02 9.08 -11.55
C PHE A 346 22.79 10.09 -10.41
N VAL A 347 22.74 9.62 -9.15
CA VAL A 347 22.58 10.50 -7.98
C VAL A 347 23.76 11.43 -7.80
N ASP A 348 24.99 10.96 -7.99
CA ASP A 348 26.19 11.80 -7.84
C ASP A 348 26.20 12.93 -8.89
N ARG A 349 25.77 12.66 -10.13
CA ARG A 349 25.59 13.69 -11.16
C ARG A 349 24.50 14.69 -10.76
N LEU A 350 23.33 14.22 -10.35
CA LEU A 350 22.23 15.08 -9.90
C LEU A 350 22.66 16.00 -8.75
N VAL A 351 23.33 15.45 -7.74
CA VAL A 351 23.85 16.20 -6.58
C VAL A 351 24.89 17.24 -6.99
N SER A 352 25.64 17.02 -8.08
CA SER A 352 26.60 18.00 -8.61
C SER A 352 25.94 19.14 -9.40
N GLU A 353 24.76 18.88 -9.98
CA GLU A 353 23.99 19.85 -10.76
C GLU A 353 23.09 20.73 -9.89
N ILE A 354 22.61 20.20 -8.75
CA ILE A 354 21.88 20.99 -7.75
C ILE A 354 22.86 21.99 -7.13
N SER A 355 22.65 23.28 -7.40
CA SER A 355 23.50 24.35 -6.88
C SER A 355 23.38 24.45 -5.35
N ASP A 356 24.45 24.85 -4.64
CA ASP A 356 24.38 25.06 -3.18
C ASP A 356 23.30 26.12 -2.78
N SER A 357 22.82 26.95 -3.73
CA SER A 357 21.68 27.86 -3.51
C SER A 357 20.30 27.18 -3.47
N ASP A 358 20.14 26.02 -4.11
CA ASP A 358 18.91 25.22 -4.07
C ASP A 358 18.82 24.33 -2.81
N ALA A 359 19.88 24.30 -2.00
CA ALA A 359 19.95 23.55 -0.74
C ALA A 359 19.52 24.37 0.49
N ALA A 360 19.20 25.66 0.32
CA ALA A 360 18.76 26.51 1.41
C ALA A 360 17.25 26.31 1.68
N PRO A 361 16.83 26.03 2.93
CA PRO A 361 15.40 25.91 3.24
C PRO A 361 14.71 27.24 2.95
N ASN A 362 13.68 27.21 2.11
CA ASN A 362 12.82 28.35 1.84
C ASN A 362 12.16 28.78 3.16
N ARG A 363 12.54 29.95 3.69
CA ARG A 363 12.05 30.45 4.98
C ARG A 363 10.60 30.94 4.93
N ASP A 364 9.97 30.98 3.75
CA ASP A 364 8.69 31.66 3.53
C ASP A 364 7.55 30.77 3.01
N ALA A 365 7.65 29.45 3.09
CA ALA A 365 6.50 28.55 2.87
C ALA A 365 5.95 28.07 4.22
N LYS A 366 4.97 28.80 4.76
CA LYS A 366 4.23 28.46 5.99
C LYS A 366 2.74 28.35 5.71
#